data_AF-A0A1H0AID1-F1
#
_entry.id   AF-A0A1H0AID1-F1
#
_cell.length_a   1.000
_cell.length_b   1.000
_cell.length_c   1.000
_cell.angle_alpha   90.00
_cell.angle_beta   90.00
_cell.angle_gamma   90.00
#
_symmetry.space_group_name_H-M   'P 1'
#
loop_
_entity.id
_entity.type
_entity.pdbx_description
1 polymer ?
#
loop_
_entity_poly.entity_id
_entity_poly.type
_entity_poly.pdbx_seq_one_letter_code
_entity_poly.pdbx_strand_id
1 'polypeptide(L)' 'MLHATKYVGATLLTIGIAIFLYGALISEFSTAIGVGIGVVMGAVFIFLIGMILVASEEMLLNSSKLKKESV' A
#
# COMPACT_ATOMS: atom_id res chain seq x y z
N MET A 1 -6.96 -9.68 13.19
CA MET A 1 -7.26 -8.62 12.19
C MET A 1 -6.05 -8.26 11.35
N LEU A 2 -4.85 -8.11 11.94
CA LEU A 2 -3.57 -7.82 11.24
C LEU A 2 -3.33 -8.64 9.95
N HIS A 3 -3.62 -9.94 9.97
CA HIS A 3 -3.43 -10.81 8.80
C HIS A 3 -4.38 -10.49 7.64
N ALA A 4 -5.62 -10.08 7.94
CA ALA A 4 -6.60 -9.69 6.93
C ALA A 4 -6.20 -8.38 6.26
N THR A 5 -5.76 -7.38 7.04
CA THR A 5 -5.26 -6.10 6.51
C THR A 5 -3.99 -6.29 5.69
N LYS A 6 -3.08 -7.18 6.12
CA LYS A 6 -1.86 -7.50 5.35
C LYS A 6 -2.19 -8.18 4.02
N TYR A 7 -3.16 -9.09 3.99
CA TYR A 7 -3.57 -9.80 2.77
C TYR A 7 -4.32 -8.89 1.79
N VAL A 8 -5.25 -8.07 2.29
CA VAL A 8 -5.97 -7.08 1.49
C VAL A 8 -5.02 -6.00 0.97
N GLY A 9 -4.08 -5.52 1.79
CA GLY A 9 -3.06 -4.56 1.36
C GLY A 9 -2.14 -5.11 0.27
N ALA A 10 -1.66 -6.35 0.43
CA ALA A 10 -0.79 -7.00 -0.56
C ALA A 10 -1.51 -7.24 -1.91
N THR A 11 -2.78 -7.65 -1.89
CA THR A 11 -3.57 -7.86 -3.11
C THR A 11 -3.88 -6.54 -3.82
N LEU A 12 -4.26 -5.49 -3.08
CA LEU A 12 -4.48 -4.15 -3.65
C LEU A 12 -3.20 -3.57 -4.27
N LEU A 13 -2.04 -3.75 -3.62
CA LEU A 13 -0.74 -3.34 -4.18
C LEU A 13 -0.48 -4.01 -5.52
N THR A 14 -0.68 -5.33 -5.56
CA THR A 14 -0.40 -6.15 -6.75
C THR A 14 -1.29 -5.72 -7.92
N ILE A 15 -2.57 -5.46 -7.66
CA ILE A 15 -3.52 -4.96 -8.66
C ILE A 15 -3.12 -3.55 -9.12
N GLY A 16 -2.74 -2.66 -8.21
CA GLY A 16 -2.29 -1.30 -8.54
C GLY A 16 -1.04 -1.27 -9.43
N ILE A 17 -0.05 -2.11 -9.14
CA ILE A 17 1.16 -2.26 -9.96
C ILE A 17 0.81 -2.80 -11.36
N ALA A 18 -0.08 -3.79 -11.45
CA ALA A 18 -0.51 -4.35 -12.73
C ALA A 18 -1.24 -3.32 -13.61
N ILE A 19 -2.16 -2.54 -13.02
CA ILE A 19 -2.86 -1.46 -13.71
C ILE A 19 -1.89 -0.35 -14.13
N PHE A 20 -0.88 -0.03 -13.30
CA PHE A 20 0.14 0.94 -13.66
C PHE A 20 0.96 0.50 -14.88
N LEU A 21 1.47 -0.74 -14.89
CA LEU A 21 2.20 -1.27 -16.04
C LEU A 21 1.33 -1.27 -17.30
N TYR A 22 0.07 -1.66 -17.17
CA TYR A 22 -0.89 -1.65 -18.29
C TYR A 22 -1.13 -0.23 -18.83
N GLY A 23 -1.38 0.73 -17.95
CA GLY A 23 -1.59 2.14 -18.33
C GLY A 23 -0.34 2.80 -18.92
N ALA A 24 0.85 2.45 -18.44
CA ALA A 24 2.13 2.99 -18.93
C ALA A 24 2.52 2.45 -20.32
N LEU A 25 2.16 1.20 -20.63
CA LEU A 25 2.54 0.55 -21.90
C LEU A 25 1.57 0.82 -23.05
N ILE A 26 0.31 1.19 -22.77
CA ILE A 26 -0.77 1.27 -23.77
C ILE A 26 -1.19 2.72 -24.09
N SER A 27 -0.78 3.72 -23.30
CA SER A 27 -1.31 5.07 -23.46
C SER A 27 -0.70 5.82 -24.66
N GLU A 28 -1.41 5.83 -25.79
CA GLU A 28 -1.17 6.69 -26.97
C GLU A 28 -1.81 8.10 -26.85
N PHE A 29 -2.46 8.43 -25.72
CA PHE A 29 -3.19 9.71 -25.56
C PHE A 29 -2.50 10.68 -24.59
N SER A 30 -2.10 11.85 -25.11
CA SER A 30 -1.37 12.91 -24.38
C SER A 30 -2.01 13.37 -23.07
N THR A 31 -3.35 13.44 -22.99
CA THR A 31 -4.07 13.85 -21.77
C THR A 31 -4.23 12.72 -20.75
N ALA A 32 -4.33 11.48 -21.21
CA ALA A 32 -4.47 10.30 -20.36
C ALA A 32 -3.18 10.02 -19.56
N ILE A 33 -2.02 10.40 -20.10
CA ILE A 33 -0.72 10.27 -19.42
C ILE A 33 -0.67 11.12 -18.14
N GLY A 34 -1.15 12.37 -18.18
CA GLY A 34 -1.13 13.24 -17.01
C GLY A 34 -2.01 12.71 -15.87
N VAL A 35 -3.19 12.21 -16.21
CA VAL A 35 -4.11 11.56 -15.25
C VAL A 35 -3.49 10.25 -14.74
N GLY A 36 -2.89 9.45 -15.62
CA GLY A 36 -2.22 8.20 -15.26
C GLY A 36 -1.10 8.42 -14.25
N ILE A 37 -0.24 9.42 -14.46
CA ILE A 37 0.83 9.76 -13.53
C ILE A 37 0.27 10.17 -12.17
N GLY A 38 -0.77 11.03 -12.14
CA GLY A 38 -1.40 11.46 -10.90
C GLY A 38 -2.03 10.31 -10.11
N VAL A 39 -2.75 9.42 -10.81
CA VAL A 39 -3.39 8.24 -10.20
C VAL A 39 -2.35 7.28 -9.63
N VAL A 40 -1.24 7.06 -10.35
CA VAL A 40 -0.18 6.15 -9.91
C VAL A 40 0.59 6.74 -8.73
N MET A 41 0.99 8.01 -8.82
CA MET A 41 1.68 8.70 -7.72
C MET A 41 0.80 8.72 -6.46
N GLY A 42 -0.50 8.99 -6.61
CA GLY A 42 -1.46 8.93 -5.51
C GLY A 42 -1.61 7.52 -4.93
N ALA A 43 -1.74 6.50 -5.78
CA ALA A 43 -1.86 5.11 -5.35
C ALA A 43 -0.63 4.63 -4.55
N VAL A 44 0.57 4.97 -5.01
CA VAL A 44 1.83 4.64 -4.30
C VAL A 44 1.90 5.35 -2.94
N PHE A 45 1.50 6.62 -2.86
CA PHE A 45 1.49 7.37 -1.61
C PHE A 45 0.48 6.83 -0.59
N ILE A 46 -0.76 6.58 -1.01
CA ILE A 46 -1.81 5.99 -0.18
C ILE A 46 -1.36 4.62 0.34
N PHE A 47 -0.70 3.84 -0.52
CA PHE A 47 -0.19 2.52 -0.18
C PHE A 47 0.94 2.57 0.86
N LEU A 48 1.93 3.45 0.67
CA LEU A 48 3.03 3.65 1.62
C LEU A 48 2.51 4.06 3.00
N ILE A 49 1.57 5.00 3.06
CA ILE A 49 0.95 5.43 4.32
C ILE A 49 0.23 4.26 4.99
N GLY A 50 -0.52 3.46 4.23
CA GLY A 50 -1.19 2.25 4.73
C GLY A 50 -0.21 1.23 5.30
N MET A 51 0.92 0.96 4.61
CA MET A 51 1.94 0.04 5.10
C MET A 51 2.64 0.54 6.36
N ILE A 52 2.94 1.83 6.45
CA ILE A 52 3.58 2.43 7.63
C ILE A 52 2.66 2.33 8.86
N LEU A 53 1.35 2.53 8.68
CA LEU A 53 0.37 2.37 9.76
C LEU A 53 0.28 0.93 10.25
N VAL A 54 0.19 -0.04 9.33
CA VAL A 54 0.17 -1.47 9.68
C VAL A 54 1.46 -1.87 10.40
N ALA A 55 2.62 -1.49 9.87
CA ALA A 55 3.91 -1.78 10.49
C ALA A 55 4.01 -1.14 11.89
N SER A 56 3.49 0.07 12.06
CA SER A 56 3.45 0.76 13.37
C SER A 56 2.54 0.04 14.35
N GLU A 57 1.38 -0.44 13.91
CA GLU A 57 0.50 -1.29 14.74
C GLU A 57 1.17 -2.60 15.13
N GLU A 58 1.89 -3.28 14.22
CA GLU A 58 2.62 -4.51 14.54
C GLU A 58 3.73 -4.23 15.58
N MET A 59 4.47 -3.12 15.43
CA MET A 59 5.55 -2.74 16.35
C MET A 59 5.03 -2.36 17.73
N LEU A 60 3.95 -1.58 17.80
CA LEU A 60 3.30 -1.21 19.06
C LEU A 60 2.75 -2.46 19.77
N LEU A 61 2.08 -3.35 19.03
CA LEU A 61 1.55 -4.60 19.58
C LEU A 61 2.69 -5.46 20.17
N ASN A 62 3.81 -5.59 19.46
CA ASN A 62 4.99 -6.33 19.93
C ASN A 62 5.63 -5.69 21.17
N SER A 63 5.78 -4.36 21.22
CA SER A 63 6.26 -3.66 22.43
C SER A 63 5.32 -3.83 23.62
N SER A 64 4.00 -3.84 23.39
CA SER A 64 3.01 -4.01 24.46
C SER A 64 2.97 -5.44 25.02
N LYS A 65 3.27 -6.46 24.17
CA LYS A 65 3.42 -7.85 24.62
C LYS A 65 4.67 -8.04 25.47
N LEU A 66 5.80 -7.49 25.05
CA LEU A 66 7.06 -7.54 25.82
C LEU A 66 6.90 -6.96 27.24
N LYS A 67 6.12 -5.88 27.40
CA LYS A 67 5.86 -5.25 28.71
C LYS A 67 4.98 -6.08 29.64
N LYS A 68 4.17 -7.03 29.14
CA LYS A 68 3.31 -7.90 29.96
C LYS A 68 4.00 -9.18 30.42
N GLU A 69 5.11 -9.57 29.79
CA GLU A 69 5.87 -10.77 30.14
C GLU A 69 6.94 -10.49 31.22
N SER A 70 7.16 -9.22 31.57
CA SER A 70 8.12 -8.76 32.59
C SER A 70 7.47 -8.23 33.88
N VAL A 71 6.15 -8.44 34.08
CA VAL A 71 5.41 -8.07 35.30
C VAL A 71 4.79 -9.29 35.95
#